data_AF-X0ZD89-F1
#
_entry.id   AF-X0ZD89-F1
#
_cell.length_a   1.000
_cell.length_b   1.000
_cell.length_c   1.000
_cell.angle_alpha   90.00
_cell.angle_beta   90.00
_cell.angle_gamma   90.00
#
_symmetry.space_group_name_H-M   'P 1'
#
loop_
_entity.id
_entity.type
_entity.pdbx_description
1 polymer ?
#
loop_
_entity_poly.entity_id
_entity_poly.type
_entity_poly.pdbx_seq_one_letter_code
_entity_poly.pdbx_strand_id
1 'polypeptide(L)'
;MGEGDTPLVRCDTLEKEIGCGELHFKLEGCNPTGSFKDRGMVVAVAKALEAGSKAIICASTGNTSASAAAYAAHCGIESIIVIPKG
;
A
#
# COMPACT_ATOMS: atom_id res chain seq x y z
N MET A 1 -6.33 5.30 6.87
CA MET A 1 -5.15 5.86 7.57
C MET A 1 -4.61 7.14 6.91
N GLY A 2 -5.28 7.68 5.89
CA GLY A 2 -4.80 8.86 5.15
C GLY A 2 -4.03 8.50 3.88
N GLU A 3 -4.21 7.28 3.38
CA GLU A 3 -3.66 6.79 2.12
C GLU A 3 -4.28 7.47 0.90
N GLY A 4 -3.53 7.45 -0.20
CA GLY A 4 -3.82 8.27 -1.35
C GLY A 4 -3.19 9.65 -1.25
N ASP A 5 -3.69 10.56 -2.09
CA ASP A 5 -3.21 11.95 -2.23
C ASP A 5 -1.67 12.11 -2.24
N THR A 6 -0.98 11.12 -2.82
CA THR A 6 0.48 11.09 -2.83
C THR A 6 1.06 12.13 -3.79
N PRO A 7 2.25 12.67 -3.54
CA PRO A 7 2.86 13.68 -4.41
C PRO A 7 3.00 13.22 -5.86
N LEU A 8 2.76 14.15 -6.80
CA LEU A 8 3.12 14.01 -8.21
C LEU A 8 4.25 15.01 -8.49
N VAL A 9 5.48 14.52 -8.62
CA VAL A 9 6.69 15.35 -8.66
C VAL A 9 7.28 15.32 -10.06
N ARG A 10 7.39 16.48 -10.69
CA ARG A 10 8.06 16.65 -11.99
C ARG A 10 9.57 16.48 -11.85
N CYS A 11 10.25 15.90 -12.85
CA CYS A 11 11.70 15.71 -12.83
C CYS A 11 12.40 16.30 -14.08
N ASP A 12 12.67 17.60 -14.03
CA ASP A 12 13.30 18.34 -15.13
C ASP A 12 14.68 17.81 -15.54
N THR A 13 15.42 17.21 -14.60
CA THR A 13 16.76 16.65 -14.87
C THR A 13 16.68 15.44 -15.79
N LEU A 14 15.83 14.47 -15.43
CA LEU A 14 15.65 13.25 -16.22
C LEU A 14 14.88 13.52 -17.51
N GLU A 15 13.94 14.47 -17.53
CA GLU A 15 13.28 14.94 -18.76
C GLU A 15 14.29 15.26 -19.86
N LYS A 16 15.31 16.06 -19.51
CA LYS A 16 16.38 16.48 -20.43
C LYS A 16 17.29 15.32 -20.82
N GLU A 17 17.61 14.44 -19.88
CA GLU A 17 18.51 13.31 -20.11
C GLU A 17 17.91 12.29 -21.08
N ILE A 18 16.63 11.96 -20.92
CA ILE A 18 15.96 10.93 -21.74
C ILE A 18 15.26 11.52 -22.98
N GLY A 19 15.23 12.84 -23.11
CA GLY A 19 14.62 13.54 -24.24
C GLY A 19 13.09 13.41 -24.29
N CYS A 20 12.42 13.19 -23.16
CA CYS A 20 10.97 13.18 -23.08
C CYS A 20 10.44 14.56 -22.67
N GLY A 21 9.27 14.96 -23.18
CA GLY A 21 8.71 16.29 -22.93
C GLY A 21 8.40 16.57 -21.46
N GLU A 22 7.58 15.73 -20.82
CA GLU A 22 7.23 15.84 -19.40
C GLU A 22 7.39 14.49 -18.70
N LEU A 23 8.06 14.47 -17.55
CA LEU A 23 8.29 13.30 -16.72
C LEU A 23 7.88 13.60 -15.28
N HIS A 24 6.99 12.77 -14.76
CA HIS A 24 6.50 12.90 -13.40
C HIS A 24 6.65 11.58 -12.64
N PHE A 25 6.99 11.68 -11.36
CA PHE A 25 6.99 10.59 -10.41
C PHE A 25 5.76 10.68 -9.51
N LYS A 26 4.92 9.66 -9.55
CA LYS A 26 3.85 9.47 -8.57
C LYS A 26 4.42 8.74 -7.35
N LEU A 27 4.66 9.49 -6.27
CA LEU A 27 5.40 8.99 -5.10
C LEU A 27 4.53 8.15 -4.17
N GLU A 28 4.18 6.95 -4.62
CA GLU A 28 3.36 6.00 -3.85
C GLU A 28 4.00 5.48 -2.56
N GLY A 29 5.31 5.70 -2.39
CA GLY A 29 6.01 5.44 -1.13
C GLY A 29 5.62 6.39 0.00
N CYS A 30 4.90 7.49 -0.28
CA CYS A 30 4.39 8.41 0.75
C CYS A 30 3.07 7.96 1.39
N ASN A 31 2.53 6.80 1.01
CA ASN A 31 1.38 6.20 1.68
C ASN A 31 1.76 5.74 3.13
N PRO A 32 0.78 5.55 4.03
CA PRO A 32 1.02 5.28 5.46
C PRO A 32 2.01 4.17 5.79
N THR A 33 2.05 3.08 5.04
CA THR A 33 2.97 1.95 5.26
C THR A 33 4.15 1.96 4.28
N GLY A 34 4.37 3.07 3.59
CA GLY A 34 5.48 3.22 2.66
C GLY A 34 5.26 2.56 1.29
N SER A 35 4.03 2.19 0.92
CA SER A 35 3.78 1.53 -0.36
C SER A 35 2.40 1.78 -0.96
N PHE A 36 2.27 1.63 -2.27
CA PHE A 36 0.99 1.70 -2.99
C PHE A 36 -0.04 0.64 -2.54
N LYS A 37 0.38 -0.42 -1.82
CA LYS A 37 -0.52 -1.50 -1.38
C LYS A 37 -1.63 -0.97 -0.46
N ASP A 38 -1.38 0.14 0.21
CA ASP A 38 -2.34 0.81 1.10
C ASP A 38 -3.63 1.19 0.38
N ARG A 39 -3.56 1.63 -0.87
CA ARG A 39 -4.74 1.97 -1.68
C ARG A 39 -5.70 0.79 -1.84
N GLY A 40 -5.15 -0.40 -2.05
CA GLY A 40 -5.95 -1.61 -2.17
C GLY A 40 -6.37 -2.15 -0.81
N MET A 41 -5.47 -2.09 0.17
CA MET A 41 -5.68 -2.69 1.48
C MET A 41 -6.80 -1.99 2.25
N VAL A 42 -6.92 -0.67 2.16
CA VAL A 42 -8.03 0.04 2.82
C VAL A 42 -9.38 -0.48 2.33
N VAL A 43 -9.53 -0.70 1.03
CA VAL A 43 -10.78 -1.22 0.45
C VAL A 43 -10.97 -2.68 0.82
N ALA A 44 -9.92 -3.51 0.74
CA ALA A 44 -9.99 -4.92 1.10
C ALA A 44 -10.43 -5.13 2.55
N VAL A 45 -9.84 -4.39 3.48
CA VAL A 45 -10.19 -4.46 4.91
C VAL A 45 -11.59 -3.90 5.16
N ALA A 46 -11.98 -2.79 4.52
CA ALA A 46 -13.33 -2.26 4.63
C ALA A 46 -14.39 -3.30 4.16
N LYS A 47 -14.15 -3.96 3.03
CA LYS A 47 -15.05 -5.02 2.53
C LYS A 47 -15.05 -6.25 3.44
N ALA A 48 -13.92 -6.60 4.06
CA ALA A 48 -13.86 -7.69 5.03
C ALA A 48 -14.71 -7.39 6.27
N LEU A 49 -14.63 -6.16 6.80
CA LEU A 49 -15.47 -5.70 7.92
C LEU A 49 -16.95 -5.70 7.54
N GLU A 50 -17.30 -5.20 6.35
CA GLU A 50 -18.68 -5.22 5.84
C GLU A 50 -19.24 -6.64 5.74
N ALA A 51 -18.42 -7.62 5.37
CA ALA A 51 -18.79 -9.03 5.33
C ALA A 51 -18.84 -9.70 6.72
N GLY A 52 -18.51 -8.99 7.81
CA GLY A 52 -18.48 -9.52 9.16
C GLY A 52 -17.25 -10.35 9.50
N SER A 53 -16.18 -10.26 8.70
CA SER A 53 -14.92 -10.97 8.96
C SER A 53 -14.24 -10.43 10.22
N LYS A 54 -13.63 -11.36 10.98
CA LYS A 54 -12.87 -11.03 12.20
C LYS A 54 -11.36 -11.06 12.00
N ALA A 55 -10.92 -11.52 10.83
CA ALA A 55 -9.52 -11.67 10.49
C ALA A 55 -9.31 -11.50 8.97
N ILE A 56 -8.10 -11.10 8.59
CA ILE A 56 -7.58 -11.20 7.22
C ILE A 56 -6.34 -12.09 7.21
N ILE A 57 -6.06 -12.70 6.06
CA ILE A 57 -4.90 -13.57 5.86
C ILE A 57 -4.14 -13.18 4.60
N CYS A 58 -2.81 -13.20 4.67
CA CYS A 58 -1.95 -12.93 3.52
C CYS A 58 -0.76 -13.90 3.50
N ALA A 59 -0.45 -14.45 2.31
CA ALA A 59 0.77 -15.20 2.06
C ALA A 59 1.75 -14.34 1.25
N SER A 60 2.50 -13.48 1.95
CA SER A 60 3.50 -12.59 1.35
C SER A 60 4.56 -12.25 2.39
N THR A 61 5.77 -11.94 1.94
CA THR A 61 6.89 -11.52 2.79
C THR A 61 7.17 -10.01 2.72
N GLY A 62 6.40 -9.26 1.92
CA GLY A 62 6.71 -7.86 1.61
C GLY A 62 5.59 -6.87 1.92
N ASN A 63 5.56 -5.77 1.16
CA ASN A 63 4.67 -4.62 1.37
C ASN A 63 3.18 -4.97 1.54
N THR A 64 2.70 -6.02 0.88
CA THR A 64 1.31 -6.47 1.03
C THR A 64 1.02 -6.91 2.46
N SER A 65 1.93 -7.67 3.10
CA SER A 65 1.77 -8.13 4.49
C SER A 65 1.92 -6.99 5.49
N ALA A 66 2.83 -6.06 5.23
CA ALA A 66 2.99 -4.85 6.05
C ALA A 66 1.70 -4.00 6.02
N SER A 67 1.16 -3.76 4.83
CA SER A 67 -0.11 -3.06 4.64
C SER A 67 -1.26 -3.81 5.32
N ALA A 68 -1.39 -5.12 5.09
CA ALA A 68 -2.44 -5.95 5.70
C ALA A 68 -2.42 -5.84 7.24
N ALA A 69 -1.24 -6.05 7.85
CA ALA A 69 -1.09 -5.97 9.29
C ALA A 69 -1.43 -4.57 9.83
N ALA A 70 -1.01 -3.50 9.16
CA ALA A 70 -1.28 -2.12 9.57
C ALA A 70 -2.78 -1.79 9.55
N TYR A 71 -3.48 -2.12 8.46
CA TYR A 71 -4.93 -1.86 8.34
C TYR A 71 -5.76 -2.75 9.26
N ALA A 72 -5.38 -4.01 9.42
CA ALA A 72 -6.04 -4.91 10.38
C ALA A 72 -5.92 -4.37 11.81
N ALA A 73 -4.72 -3.95 12.22
CA ALA A 73 -4.49 -3.32 13.52
C ALA A 73 -5.28 -2.02 13.69
N HIS A 74 -5.31 -1.17 12.66
CA HIS A 74 -6.08 0.07 12.66
C HIS A 74 -7.59 -0.17 12.82
N CYS A 75 -8.11 -1.26 12.25
CA CYS A 75 -9.53 -1.62 12.29
C CYS A 75 -9.91 -2.59 13.42
N GLY A 76 -8.95 -3.03 14.24
CA GLY A 76 -9.20 -3.94 15.36
C GLY A 76 -9.58 -5.37 14.96
N ILE A 77 -9.09 -5.86 13.81
CA ILE A 77 -9.26 -7.26 13.38
C ILE A 77 -7.93 -7.99 13.34
N GLU A 78 -7.97 -9.32 13.40
CA GLU A 78 -6.77 -10.15 13.38
C GLU A 78 -6.12 -10.16 11.98
N SER A 79 -4.78 -10.18 11.93
CA SER A 79 -4.02 -10.35 10.68
C SER A 79 -3.11 -11.56 10.79
N ILE A 80 -3.28 -12.51 9.88
CA ILE A 80 -2.49 -13.74 9.82
C ILE A 80 -1.58 -13.66 8.59
N ILE A 81 -0.26 -13.69 8.81
CA ILE A 81 0.73 -13.68 7.74
C ILE A 81 1.39 -15.06 7.65
N VAL A 82 1.22 -15.72 6.50
CA VAL A 82 1.77 -17.06 6.25
C VAL A 82 3.02 -16.94 5.39
N ILE A 83 4.15 -17.36 5.94
CA ILE A 83 5.44 -17.38 5.25
C ILE A 83 6.11 -18.75 5.43
N PRO A 84 6.88 -19.24 4.44
CA PRO A 84 7.65 -20.45 4.61
C PRO A 84 8.73 -20.24 5.69
N LYS A 85 9.08 -21.32 6.41
CA LYS A 85 10.12 -21.30 7.45
C LYS A 85 11.51 -20.97 6.88
N GLY A 86 11.72 -21.23 5.58
CA GLY A 86 13.03 -21.28 4.92
C GLY A 86 13.25 -22.68 4.33
#